data_AF-B4UG91-F1
#
_entry.id   AF-B4UG91-F1
#
_cell.length_a   1.000
_cell.length_b   1.000
_cell.length_c   1.000
_cell.angle_alpha   90.00
_cell.angle_beta   90.00
_cell.angle_gamma   90.00
#
_symmetry.space_group_name_H-M   'P 1'
#
loop_
_entity.id
_entity.type
_entity.pdbx_description
1 polymer ?
#
loop_
_entity_poly.entity_id
_entity_poly.type
_entity_poly.pdbx_seq_one_letter_code
_entity_poly.pdbx_strand_id
1 'polypeptide(L)'
;MSDEHDTPAPEAPAAEAPEAGAPAEEGLPAFGRWLARERELRGLTRDEVTRAIKLAPGVVEALESGEEARIPPRAYVVGYLRGYAAAVGLDPDEVVLRFEEAAGPVEARAGRARRGTDPRVLAGAALALAVAAAAAWAMLGR
;
A
#
# COMPACT_ATOMS: atom_id res chain seq x y z
N MET A 1 68.10 -14.81 -22.69
CA MET A 1 67.10 -15.89 -22.62
C MET A 1 66.34 -15.63 -21.32
N SER A 2 65.62 -14.51 -21.17
CA SER A 2 64.51 -14.01 -22.00
C SER A 2 63.36 -15.00 -22.02
N ASP A 3 62.15 -14.45 -21.92
CA ASP A 3 60.83 -15.06 -21.64
C ASP A 3 60.54 -15.00 -20.13
N GLU A 4 60.08 -13.89 -19.54
CA GLU A 4 58.97 -12.97 -19.90
C GLU A 4 57.67 -13.71 -20.16
N HIS A 5 56.68 -13.46 -19.29
CA HIS A 5 55.23 -13.71 -19.30
C HIS A 5 54.83 -14.21 -17.91
N ASP A 6 53.79 -13.73 -17.26
CA ASP A 6 52.88 -12.61 -17.49
C ASP A 6 52.12 -12.55 -16.16
N THR A 7 52.08 -11.39 -15.50
CA THR A 7 51.25 -11.24 -14.32
C THR A 7 49.83 -11.04 -14.85
N PRO A 8 48.89 -11.98 -14.65
CA PRO A 8 47.52 -11.68 -15.04
C PRO A 8 47.06 -10.47 -14.23
N ALA A 9 46.68 -9.43 -14.96
CA ALA A 9 46.01 -8.26 -14.44
C ALA A 9 44.78 -8.69 -13.61
N PRO A 10 44.34 -7.88 -12.64
CA PRO A 10 43.06 -8.13 -12.00
C PRO A 10 41.98 -8.07 -13.08
N GLU A 11 41.43 -9.22 -13.43
CA GLU A 11 40.15 -9.28 -14.12
C GLU A 11 39.17 -8.53 -13.22
N ALA A 12 38.81 -7.32 -13.65
CA ALA A 12 37.65 -6.64 -13.12
C ALA A 12 36.51 -7.66 -13.18
N PRO A 13 35.84 -7.98 -12.06
CA PRO A 13 34.63 -8.78 -12.14
C PRO A 13 33.69 -8.00 -13.05
N ALA A 14 33.48 -8.58 -14.24
CA ALA A 14 32.42 -8.23 -15.14
C ALA A 14 31.16 -8.05 -14.30
N ALA A 15 30.49 -6.91 -14.50
CA ALA A 15 29.24 -6.58 -13.88
C ALA A 15 28.37 -7.84 -13.76
N GLU A 16 28.28 -8.35 -12.53
CA GLU A 16 27.37 -9.42 -12.17
C GLU A 16 25.98 -8.87 -12.48
N ALA A 17 25.44 -9.29 -13.63
CA ALA A 17 24.02 -9.19 -13.91
C ALA A 17 23.29 -9.76 -12.68
N PRO A 18 22.26 -9.07 -12.15
CA PRO A 18 21.65 -9.48 -10.90
C PRO A 18 21.19 -10.93 -11.03
N GLU A 19 21.76 -11.75 -10.18
CA GLU A 19 21.64 -13.20 -10.21
C GLU A 19 20.18 -13.62 -10.20
N ALA A 20 19.80 -14.39 -11.21
CA ALA A 20 18.60 -15.20 -11.22
C ALA A 20 18.75 -16.28 -10.13
N GLY A 21 18.44 -15.93 -8.87
CA GLY A 21 18.69 -16.81 -7.73
C GLY A 21 17.93 -16.49 -6.44
N ALA A 22 17.05 -15.50 -6.40
CA ALA A 22 16.08 -15.44 -5.32
C ALA A 22 15.05 -16.55 -5.55
N PRO A 23 14.69 -17.39 -4.55
CA PRO A 23 13.50 -18.24 -4.68
C PRO A 23 12.35 -17.33 -5.14
N ALA A 24 11.47 -17.82 -6.01
CA ALA A 24 10.25 -17.08 -6.35
C ALA A 24 9.56 -16.78 -5.01
N GLU A 25 9.72 -15.58 -4.46
CA GLU A 25 9.31 -15.43 -3.07
C GLU A 25 7.79 -15.50 -3.07
N GLU A 26 7.28 -16.51 -2.39
CA GLU A 26 5.87 -16.83 -2.22
C GLU A 26 5.39 -16.25 -0.89
N GLY A 27 4.07 -16.15 -0.71
CA GLY A 27 3.49 -15.66 0.54
C GLY A 27 3.69 -14.15 0.76
N LEU A 28 3.88 -13.75 2.02
CA LEU A 28 3.88 -12.34 2.44
C LEU A 28 4.91 -11.44 1.72
N PRO A 29 6.18 -11.86 1.50
CA PRO A 29 7.13 -11.04 0.73
C PRO A 29 6.69 -10.79 -0.71
N ALA A 30 6.07 -11.79 -1.36
CA ALA A 30 5.46 -11.65 -2.68
C ALA A 30 4.37 -10.59 -2.69
N PHE A 31 3.47 -10.68 -1.71
CA PHE A 31 2.37 -9.74 -1.51
C PHE A 31 2.88 -8.32 -1.27
N GLY A 32 3.88 -8.14 -0.40
CA GLY A 32 4.45 -6.84 -0.11
C GLY A 32 5.06 -6.18 -1.34
N ARG A 33 5.85 -6.93 -2.13
CA ARG A 33 6.40 -6.42 -3.40
C ARG A 33 5.33 -6.07 -4.40
N TRP A 34 4.27 -6.87 -4.50
CA TRP A 34 3.12 -6.55 -5.33
C TRP A 34 2.48 -5.22 -4.90
N LEU A 35 2.27 -5.03 -3.60
CA LEU A 35 1.70 -3.81 -3.04
C LEU A 35 2.57 -2.57 -3.37
N ALA A 36 3.89 -2.69 -3.19
CA ALA A 36 4.86 -1.65 -3.53
C ALA A 36 4.81 -1.29 -5.02
N ARG A 37 4.79 -2.31 -5.89
CA ARG A 37 4.68 -2.14 -7.34
C ARG A 37 3.41 -1.40 -7.72
N GLU A 38 2.27 -1.77 -7.14
CA GLU A 38 0.99 -1.11 -7.45
C GLU A 38 0.99 0.37 -7.05
N ARG A 39 1.63 0.73 -5.93
CA ARG A 39 1.85 2.13 -5.54
C ARG A 39 2.73 2.86 -6.56
N GLU A 40 3.83 2.25 -6.96
CA GLU A 40 4.80 2.83 -7.89
C GLU A 40 4.22 3.04 -9.29
N LEU A 41 3.38 2.11 -9.77
CA LEU A 41 2.66 2.25 -11.04
C LEU A 41 1.75 3.49 -11.09
N ARG A 42 1.36 4.01 -9.93
CA ARG A 42 0.54 5.23 -9.80
C ARG A 42 1.36 6.47 -9.48
N GLY A 43 2.69 6.35 -9.47
CA GLY A 43 3.62 7.45 -9.22
C GLY A 43 3.60 7.96 -7.78
N LEU A 44 3.08 7.18 -6.84
CA LEU A 44 2.99 7.57 -5.43
C LEU A 44 4.25 7.18 -4.66
N THR A 45 4.75 8.09 -3.84
CA THR A 45 5.81 7.82 -2.88
C THR A 45 5.25 7.14 -1.62
N ARG A 46 6.09 6.41 -0.89
CA ARG A 46 5.71 5.86 0.43
C ARG A 46 5.26 6.95 1.39
N ASP A 47 5.89 8.11 1.35
CA ASP A 47 5.61 9.25 2.22
C ASP A 47 4.22 9.85 1.95
N GLU A 48 3.81 9.95 0.67
CA GLU A 48 2.44 10.34 0.30
C GLU A 48 1.39 9.37 0.84
N VAL A 49 1.63 8.06 0.69
CA VAL A 49 0.73 7.01 1.20
C VAL A 49 0.67 7.04 2.73
N THR A 50 1.83 7.20 3.38
CA THR A 50 1.96 7.31 4.84
C THR A 50 1.11 8.48 5.37
N ARG A 51 1.22 9.66 4.74
CA ARG A 51 0.40 10.83 5.10
C ARG A 51 -1.08 10.62 4.85
N ALA A 52 -1.45 10.00 3.74
CA ALA A 52 -2.85 9.77 3.37
C ALA A 52 -3.56 8.85 4.38
N ILE A 53 -2.91 7.76 4.80
CA ILE A 53 -3.48 6.78 5.73
C ILE A 53 -3.24 7.18 7.21
N LYS A 54 -2.32 8.11 7.47
CA LYS A 54 -1.85 8.48 8.81
C LYS A 54 -1.21 7.30 9.56
N LEU A 55 -0.41 6.52 8.85
CA LEU A 55 0.40 5.47 9.43
C LEU A 55 1.82 5.98 9.71
N ALA A 56 2.58 5.28 10.53
CA ALA A 56 4.02 5.53 10.63
C ALA A 56 4.71 5.00 9.35
N PRO A 57 5.78 5.66 8.86
CA PRO A 57 6.50 5.19 7.65
C PRO A 57 6.92 3.73 7.73
N GLY A 58 7.37 3.26 8.90
CA GLY A 58 7.78 1.88 9.12
C GLY A 58 6.66 0.85 8.96
N VAL A 59 5.39 1.24 9.14
CA VAL A 59 4.24 0.35 8.89
C VAL A 59 4.04 0.15 7.40
N VAL A 60 4.09 1.23 6.62
CA VAL A 60 3.99 1.15 5.15
C VAL A 60 5.14 0.33 4.58
N GLU A 61 6.36 0.55 5.10
CA GLU A 61 7.53 -0.24 4.72
C GLU A 61 7.35 -1.73 5.06
N ALA A 62 6.87 -2.07 6.25
CA ALA A 62 6.64 -3.46 6.65
C ALA A 62 5.58 -4.16 5.80
N LEU A 63 4.50 -3.45 5.43
CA LEU A 63 3.48 -3.99 4.52
C LEU A 63 4.07 -4.25 3.13
N GLU A 64 4.91 -3.34 2.63
CA GLU A 64 5.54 -3.45 1.31
C GLU A 64 6.75 -4.39 1.25
N SER A 65 7.41 -4.67 2.38
CA SER A 65 8.45 -5.70 2.44
C SER A 65 7.88 -7.10 2.67
N GLY A 66 6.66 -7.20 3.21
CA GLY A 66 6.08 -8.48 3.62
C GLY A 66 6.81 -9.14 4.80
N GLU A 67 7.59 -8.37 5.56
CA GLU A 67 8.34 -8.89 6.70
C GLU A 67 7.40 -9.10 7.89
N GLU A 68 6.89 -10.32 8.05
CA GLU A 68 5.83 -10.66 9.02
C GLU A 68 6.14 -10.18 10.45
N ALA A 69 7.41 -10.23 10.88
CA ALA A 69 7.84 -9.77 12.19
C ALA A 69 7.64 -8.26 12.43
N ARG A 70 7.63 -7.44 11.38
CA ARG A 70 7.41 -5.99 11.44
C ARG A 70 5.97 -5.58 11.12
N ILE A 71 5.16 -6.49 10.60
CA ILE A 71 3.76 -6.21 10.30
C ILE A 71 2.98 -6.04 11.61
N PRO A 72 2.12 -5.01 11.72
CA PRO A 72 1.29 -4.83 12.90
C PRO A 72 0.41 -6.06 13.20
N PRO A 73 -0.07 -6.22 14.44
CA PRO A 73 -0.91 -7.37 14.80
C PRO A 73 -2.09 -7.55 13.83
N ARG A 74 -2.36 -8.81 13.44
CA ARG A 74 -3.40 -9.19 12.46
C ARG A 74 -4.77 -8.54 12.71
N ALA A 75 -5.13 -8.28 13.96
CA ALA A 75 -6.37 -7.58 14.33
C ALA A 75 -6.52 -6.18 13.72
N TYR A 76 -5.42 -5.52 13.34
CA TYR A 76 -5.40 -4.18 12.76
C TYR A 76 -5.02 -4.15 11.27
N VAL A 77 -4.34 -5.19 10.78
CA VAL A 77 -3.76 -5.20 9.43
C VAL A 77 -4.81 -5.00 8.33
N VAL A 78 -6.00 -5.58 8.48
CA VAL A 78 -7.09 -5.42 7.51
C VAL A 78 -7.51 -3.95 7.36
N GLY A 79 -7.59 -3.20 8.47
CA GLY A 79 -7.91 -1.78 8.42
C GLY A 79 -6.84 -0.97 7.68
N TYR A 80 -5.57 -1.31 7.92
CA TYR A 80 -4.44 -0.67 7.25
C TYR A 80 -4.39 -0.99 5.76
N LEU A 81 -4.62 -2.25 5.39
CA LEU A 81 -4.68 -2.68 3.99
C LEU A 81 -5.81 -2.02 3.22
N ARG A 82 -7.01 -1.91 3.82
CA ARG A 82 -8.13 -1.17 3.19
C ARG A 82 -7.83 0.31 3.03
N GLY A 83 -7.20 0.93 4.04
CA GLY A 83 -6.75 2.32 3.96
C GLY A 83 -5.69 2.53 2.88
N TYR A 84 -4.74 1.60 2.78
CA TYR A 84 -3.72 1.58 1.74
C TYR A 84 -4.33 1.44 0.35
N ALA A 85 -5.22 0.48 0.18
CA ALA A 85 -5.93 0.26 -1.07
C ALA A 85 -6.67 1.54 -1.50
N ALA A 86 -7.38 2.19 -0.58
CA ALA A 86 -8.07 3.45 -0.87
C ALA A 86 -7.10 4.59 -1.23
N ALA A 87 -5.97 4.73 -0.53
CA ALA A 87 -4.98 5.77 -0.80
C ALA A 87 -4.29 5.60 -2.16
N VAL A 88 -4.09 4.35 -2.58
CA VAL A 88 -3.46 4.00 -3.85
C VAL A 88 -4.51 3.83 -4.96
N GLY A 89 -5.80 3.69 -4.67
CA GLY A 89 -6.82 3.41 -5.70
C GLY A 89 -6.74 1.97 -6.21
N LEU A 90 -6.58 1.03 -5.29
CA LEU A 90 -6.79 -0.41 -5.48
C LEU A 90 -8.15 -0.81 -4.91
N ASP A 91 -8.66 -1.97 -5.32
CA ASP A 91 -9.82 -2.57 -4.67
C ASP A 91 -9.43 -3.06 -3.25
N PRO A 92 -10.10 -2.59 -2.19
CA PRO A 92 -9.77 -2.95 -0.82
C PRO A 92 -10.07 -4.42 -0.48
N ASP A 93 -11.08 -5.03 -1.10
CA ASP A 93 -11.40 -6.44 -0.88
C ASP A 93 -10.39 -7.33 -1.58
N GLU A 94 -9.94 -6.95 -2.78
CA GLU A 94 -8.90 -7.67 -3.52
C GLU A 94 -7.55 -7.65 -2.78
N VAL A 95 -7.15 -6.49 -2.22
CA VAL A 95 -5.92 -6.38 -1.42
C VAL A 95 -5.97 -7.25 -0.17
N VAL A 96 -7.12 -7.28 0.52
CA VAL A 96 -7.29 -8.12 1.73
C VAL A 96 -7.27 -9.61 1.35
N LEU A 97 -7.95 -10.00 0.27
CA LEU A 97 -7.95 -11.39 -0.19
C LEU A 97 -6.54 -11.87 -0.51
N ARG A 98 -5.74 -11.10 -1.26
CA ARG A 98 -4.35 -11.46 -1.56
C ARG A 98 -3.48 -11.57 -0.31
N PHE A 99 -3.73 -10.70 0.68
CA PHE A 99 -3.03 -10.81 1.96
C PHE A 99 -3.41 -12.10 2.68
N GLU A 100 -4.68 -12.48 2.70
CA GLU A 100 -5.15 -13.72 3.33
C GLU A 100 -4.63 -14.97 2.62
N GLU A 101 -4.52 -14.95 1.29
CA GLU A 101 -3.85 -16.00 0.50
C GLU A 101 -2.37 -16.13 0.87
N ALA A 102 -1.71 -15.00 1.13
CA ALA A 102 -0.28 -14.95 1.45
C ALA A 102 0.06 -15.24 2.92
N ALA A 103 -0.82 -14.86 3.85
CA ALA A 103 -0.58 -14.85 5.29
C ALA A 103 -1.52 -15.77 6.07
N GLY A 104 -2.45 -16.44 5.40
CA GLY A 104 -3.57 -17.14 6.02
C GLY A 104 -4.72 -16.22 6.44
N PRO A 105 -5.89 -16.79 6.79
CA PRO A 105 -7.09 -16.03 7.09
C PRO A 105 -6.87 -15.04 8.24
N VAL A 106 -7.34 -13.81 8.07
CA VAL A 106 -7.37 -12.86 9.17
C VAL A 106 -8.70 -13.04 9.89
N GLU A 107 -8.68 -13.59 11.10
CA GLU A 107 -9.84 -13.56 11.98
C GLU A 107 -10.14 -12.10 12.31
N ALA A 108 -11.00 -11.47 11.50
CA ALA A 108 -11.54 -10.16 11.81
C ALA A 108 -12.10 -10.24 13.23
N ARG A 109 -11.87 -9.20 14.03
CA ARG A 109 -12.57 -9.06 15.31
C ARG A 109 -14.07 -8.98 15.00
N ALA A 110 -14.72 -10.13 14.97
CA ALA A 110 -16.14 -10.28 14.76
C ALA A 110 -16.82 -9.45 15.87
N GLY A 111 -17.38 -8.29 15.50
CA GLY A 111 -18.28 -7.59 16.41
C GLY A 111 -18.38 -6.06 16.38
N ARG A 112 -17.58 -5.25 15.67
CA ARG A 112 -17.73 -3.77 15.84
C ARG A 112 -17.76 -2.83 14.63
N ALA A 113 -17.69 -3.31 13.39
CA ALA A 113 -17.69 -2.42 12.22
C ALA A 113 -18.90 -2.56 11.29
N ARG A 114 -20.06 -3.03 11.78
CA ARG A 114 -21.34 -2.56 11.22
C ARG A 114 -21.69 -1.22 11.86
N ARG A 115 -20.92 -0.17 11.58
CA ARG A 115 -21.49 1.19 11.61
C ARG A 115 -22.13 1.37 10.26
N GLY A 116 -23.43 1.07 10.17
CA GLY A 116 -24.23 1.57 9.06
C GLY A 116 -24.02 3.08 8.97
N THR A 117 -23.79 3.60 7.77
CA THR A 117 -23.80 5.03 7.52
C THR A 117 -25.12 5.57 8.06
N ASP A 118 -25.06 6.33 9.15
CA ASP A 118 -26.25 6.82 9.83
C ASP A 118 -27.02 7.70 8.83
N PRO A 119 -28.30 7.42 8.50
CA PRO A 119 -29.05 8.15 7.48
C PRO A 119 -29.14 9.67 7.76
N ARG A 120 -28.84 10.08 8.99
CA ARG A 120 -28.73 11.49 9.40
C ARG A 120 -27.49 12.21 8.83
N VAL A 121 -26.40 11.49 8.54
CA VAL A 121 -25.20 12.05 7.91
C VAL A 121 -25.46 12.37 6.43
N LEU A 122 -26.29 11.58 5.76
CA LEU A 122 -26.73 11.83 4.39
C LEU A 122 -27.72 13.00 4.32
N ALA A 123 -28.62 13.13 5.31
CA ALA A 123 -29.56 14.25 5.39
C ALA A 123 -28.85 15.61 5.63
N GLY A 124 -27.77 15.63 6.41
CA GLY A 124 -26.96 16.83 6.65
C GLY A 124 -26.21 17.33 5.41
N ALA A 125 -25.70 16.42 4.58
CA ALA A 125 -24.99 16.76 3.34
C ALA A 125 -25.94 17.34 2.26
N ALA A 126 -27.18 16.85 2.18
CA ALA A 126 -28.19 17.37 1.26
C ALA A 126 -28.66 18.78 1.64
N LEU A 127 -28.78 19.08 2.95
CA LEU A 127 -29.19 20.40 3.42
C LEU A 127 -28.11 21.48 3.18
N ALA A 128 -26.83 21.12 3.29
CA ALA A 128 -25.72 22.04 3.00
C ALA A 128 -25.68 22.46 1.52
N LEU A 129 -25.98 21.54 0.58
CA LEU A 129 -26.08 21.85 -0.85
C LEU A 129 -27.31 22.71 -1.19
N ALA A 130 -28.43 22.52 -0.50
CA ALA A 130 -29.64 23.33 -0.71
C ALA A 130 -29.47 24.78 -0.23
N VAL A 131 -28.76 25.02 0.88
CA VAL A 131 -28.48 26.37 1.39
C VAL A 131 -27.49 27.12 0.48
N ALA A 132 -26.48 26.42 -0.06
CA ALA A 132 -25.55 27.01 -1.01
C ALA A 132 -26.22 27.41 -2.34
N ALA A 133 -27.15 26.60 -2.84
CA ALA A 133 -27.92 26.91 -4.04
C ALA A 133 -28.88 28.12 -3.85
N ALA A 134 -29.51 28.23 -2.67
CA ALA A 134 -30.39 29.36 -2.34
C ALA A 134 -29.62 30.69 -2.23
N ALA A 135 -28.41 30.67 -1.65
CA ALA A 135 -27.57 31.86 -1.53
C ALA A 135 -27.05 32.35 -2.90
N ALA A 136 -26.73 31.44 -3.82
CA ALA A 136 -26.29 31.79 -5.17
C ALA A 136 -27.39 32.45 -6.02
N TRP A 137 -28.64 32.03 -5.86
CA TRP A 137 -29.79 32.63 -6.59
C TRP A 137 -30.08 34.06 -6.12
N ALA A 138 -29.93 34.33 -4.81
CA ALA A 138 -30.15 35.65 -4.22
C ALA A 138 -29.07 36.69 -4.61
N MET A 139 -27.85 36.25 -4.92
CA MET A 139 -26.74 37.15 -5.30
C MET A 139 -26.69 37.48 -6.79
N LEU A 140 -27.32 36.68 -7.66
CA LEU A 140 -27.34 36.92 -9.12
C LEU A 140 -28.61 37.63 -9.60
N GLY A 141 -29.60 37.80 -8.72
CA GLY A 141 -30.90 38.41 -9.03
C GLY A 141 -31.04 39.88 -8.61
N ARG A 142 -29.96 40.64 -8.46
CA ARG A 142 -30.04 42.09 -8.17
C ARG A 142 -29.41 42.94 -9.26
#